data_AF-A0A1X0S2A5-F1
#
_entry.id   AF-A0A1X0S2A5-F1
#
_cell.length_a   1.000
_cell.length_b   1.000
_cell.length_c   1.000
_cell.angle_alpha   90.00
_cell.angle_beta   90.00
_cell.angle_gamma   90.00
#
_symmetry.space_group_name_H-M   'P 1'
#
loop_
_entity.id
_entity.type
_entity.pdbx_description
1 polymer ?
#
loop_
_entity_poly.entity_id
_entity_poly.type
_entity_poly.pdbx_seq_one_letter_code
_entity_poly.pdbx_strand_id
1 'polypeptide(L)'
;LIQDLRAKFGEDAVFVMGNWSAPHARYHEPIRNLDFQSLLKKHGFQAFLIDKYKTSRCCPTCHYESLHTFRRVPNPRPHRRERYPTVVCHAI
;
A
#
# COMPACT_ATOMS: atom_id res chain seq x y z
N LEU A 1 20.83 -14.22 -1.20
CA LEU A 1 19.47 -13.60 -1.20
C LEU A 1 18.35 -14.64 -1.10
N ILE A 2 18.09 -15.46 -2.12
CA ILE A 2 16.97 -16.42 -2.12
C ILE A 2 17.09 -17.45 -1.00
N GLN A 3 18.29 -17.98 -0.77
CA GLN A 3 18.56 -18.89 0.35
C GLN A 3 18.39 -18.19 1.70
N ASP A 4 18.84 -16.94 1.83
CA ASP A 4 18.63 -16.16 3.05
C ASP A 4 17.15 -15.88 3.31
N LEU A 5 16.36 -15.64 2.25
CA LEU A 5 14.91 -15.48 2.36
C LEU A 5 14.23 -16.78 2.80
N ARG A 6 14.64 -17.95 2.27
CA ARG A 6 14.14 -19.25 2.74
C ARG A 6 14.53 -19.51 4.19
N ALA A 7 15.78 -19.25 4.55
CA ALA A 7 16.25 -19.43 5.92
C ALA A 7 15.49 -18.53 6.90
N LYS A 8 15.12 -17.32 6.48
CA LYS A 8 14.45 -16.34 7.33
C LYS A 8 12.94 -16.53 7.44
N PHE A 9 12.27 -16.85 6.33
CA PHE A 9 10.80 -16.86 6.25
C PHE A 9 10.20 -18.26 6.03
N GLY A 10 11.01 -19.28 5.77
CA GLY A 10 10.58 -20.64 5.46
C GLY A 10 10.35 -20.87 3.96
N GLU A 11 10.14 -22.14 3.60
CA GLU A 11 9.87 -22.53 2.21
C GLU A 11 8.48 -22.09 1.73
N ASP A 12 7.48 -22.12 2.63
CA ASP A 12 6.08 -21.79 2.33
C ASP A 12 5.78 -20.28 2.43
N ALA A 13 6.81 -19.44 2.42
CA ALA A 13 6.66 -18.00 2.54
C ALA A 13 5.88 -17.41 1.35
N VAL A 14 4.86 -16.61 1.65
CA VAL A 14 4.09 -15.85 0.67
C VAL A 14 4.53 -14.40 0.70
N PHE A 15 5.00 -13.89 -0.44
CA PHE A 15 5.39 -12.49 -0.60
C PHE A 15 4.26 -11.69 -1.22
N VAL A 16 3.89 -10.59 -0.57
CA VAL A 16 2.82 -9.71 -1.02
C VAL A 16 3.37 -8.31 -1.18
N MET A 17 3.32 -7.77 -2.39
CA MET A 17 3.92 -6.48 -2.74
C MET A 17 2.87 -5.51 -3.28
N GLY A 18 2.98 -4.23 -2.94
CA GLY A 18 2.11 -3.20 -3.50
C GLY A 18 2.48 -2.88 -4.95
N ASN A 19 1.48 -2.70 -5.82
CA ASN A 19 1.65 -2.28 -7.22
C ASN A 19 1.93 -0.78 -7.39
N TRP A 20 2.37 -0.08 -6.33
CA TRP A 20 2.56 1.37 -6.38
C TRP A 20 3.66 1.75 -7.37
N SER A 21 3.28 2.39 -8.47
CA SER A 21 4.19 3.17 -9.31
C SER A 21 4.06 4.63 -8.93
N ALA A 22 5.19 5.34 -8.81
CA ALA A 22 5.17 6.78 -8.59
C ALA A 22 4.88 7.47 -9.93
N PRO A 23 3.69 8.08 -10.13
CA PRO A 23 3.30 8.65 -11.43
C PRO A 23 4.21 9.80 -11.88
N HIS A 24 4.84 10.47 -10.92
CA HIS A 24 5.73 11.62 -11.14
C HIS A 24 7.22 11.27 -11.12
N ALA A 25 7.58 9.98 -11.00
CA ALA A 25 8.96 9.56 -11.11
C ALA A 25 9.33 9.39 -12.60
N ARG A 26 9.30 10.50 -13.35
CA ARG A 26 9.87 10.53 -14.70
C ARG A 26 11.33 10.09 -14.57
N TYR A 27 11.76 9.15 -15.43
CA TYR A 27 13.10 8.55 -15.45
C TYR A 27 13.43 7.53 -14.35
N HIS A 28 12.46 7.11 -13.52
CA HIS A 28 12.64 5.95 -12.62
C HIS A 28 11.84 4.75 -13.13
N GLU A 29 12.47 3.58 -13.14
CA GLU A 29 11.80 2.32 -13.49
C GLU A 29 10.54 2.11 -12.63
N PRO A 30 9.35 2.03 -13.24
CA PRO A 30 8.10 1.83 -12.51
C PRO A 30 7.93 0.41 -11.93
N ILE A 31 8.93 -0.46 -12.07
CA ILE A 31 8.75 -1.91 -12.26
C ILE A 31 9.59 -2.78 -11.29
N ARG A 32 10.32 -2.20 -10.32
CA ARG A 32 11.16 -2.99 -9.39
C ARG A 32 10.42 -4.15 -8.71
N ASN A 33 9.14 -3.95 -8.37
CA ASN A 33 8.33 -4.98 -7.72
C ASN A 33 7.90 -6.11 -8.67
N LEU A 34 7.74 -5.85 -9.97
CA LEU A 34 7.40 -6.86 -10.98
C LEU A 34 8.58 -7.78 -11.27
N ASP A 35 9.78 -7.21 -11.42
CA ASP A 35 11.00 -7.99 -11.64
C ASP A 35 11.34 -8.82 -10.40
N PHE A 36 11.19 -8.23 -9.22
CA PHE A 36 11.38 -8.92 -7.96
C PHE A 36 10.33 -10.02 -7.75
N GLN A 37 9.06 -9.78 -8.10
CA GLN A 37 8.02 -10.81 -8.09
C GLN A 37 8.37 -11.96 -9.04
N SER A 38 8.84 -11.63 -10.25
CA SER A 38 9.23 -12.62 -11.24
C SER A 38 10.41 -13.47 -10.76
N LEU A 39 11.39 -12.84 -10.11
CA LEU A 39 12.51 -13.53 -9.46
C LEU A 39 12.02 -14.49 -8.37
N LEU A 40 11.17 -14.04 -7.47
CA LEU A 40 10.63 -14.86 -6.39
C LEU A 40 9.84 -16.06 -6.93
N LYS A 41 8.98 -15.85 -7.93
CA LYS A 41 8.22 -16.92 -8.60
C LYS A 41 9.14 -17.93 -9.28
N LYS A 42 10.19 -17.48 -9.97
CA LYS A 42 11.19 -18.38 -10.59
C LYS A 42 11.89 -19.29 -9.58
N HIS A 43 12.02 -18.83 -8.33
CA HIS A 43 12.62 -19.61 -7.25
C HIS A 43 11.59 -20.36 -6.38
N GLY A 44 10.35 -20.52 -6.87
CA GLY A 44 9.33 -21.36 -6.25
C GLY A 44 8.55 -20.69 -5.11
N PHE A 45 8.76 -19.41 -4.84
CA PHE A 45 7.95 -18.70 -3.85
C PHE A 45 6.59 -18.29 -4.43
N GLN A 46 5.56 -18.28 -3.58
CA GLN A 46 4.32 -17.61 -3.90
C GLN A 46 4.51 -16.10 -3.76
N ALA A 47 4.32 -15.35 -4.85
CA ALA A 47 4.45 -13.90 -4.83
C ALA A 47 3.28 -13.21 -5.56
N PHE A 48 2.63 -12.24 -4.89
CA PHE A 48 1.45 -11.54 -5.37
C PHE A 48 1.67 -10.02 -5.41
N LEU A 49 1.01 -9.35 -6.36
CA LEU A 49 0.91 -7.90 -6.40
C LEU A 49 -0.50 -7.50 -5.96
N ILE A 50 -0.57 -6.65 -4.95
CA ILE A 50 -1.81 -6.05 -4.48
C ILE A 50 -2.00 -4.69 -5.14
N ASP A 51 -3.23 -4.46 -5.60
CA ASP A 51 -3.70 -3.14 -5.99
C ASP A 51 -3.85 -2.25 -4.76
N LYS A 52 -2.84 -1.39 -4.54
CA LYS A 52 -2.80 -0.48 -3.38
C LYS A 52 -3.97 0.49 -3.42
N TYR A 53 -4.40 0.91 -4.61
CA TYR A 53 -5.48 1.87 -4.77
C TYR A 53 -6.84 1.27 -4.41
N LYS A 54 -7.10 0.02 -4.83
CA LYS A 54 -8.31 -0.69 -4.39
C LYS A 54 -8.27 -1.01 -2.90
N THR A 55 -7.14 -1.47 -2.37
CA THR A 55 -7.02 -1.76 -0.93
C THR A 55 -7.10 -0.53 -0.05
N SER A 56 -6.75 0.66 -0.54
CA SER A 56 -6.92 1.91 0.20
C SER A 56 -8.35 2.46 0.15
N ARG A 57 -9.19 1.99 -0.79
CA ARG A 57 -10.61 2.37 -0.93
C ARG A 57 -11.58 1.38 -0.31
N CYS A 58 -11.18 0.11 -0.22
CA CYS A 58 -12.02 -0.96 0.31
C CYS A 58 -11.69 -1.27 1.76
N CYS A 59 -12.71 -1.37 2.60
CA CYS A 59 -12.55 -1.91 3.95
C CYS A 59 -12.38 -3.44 3.86
N PRO A 60 -11.36 -4.04 4.49
CA PRO A 60 -11.11 -5.48 4.40
C PRO A 60 -12.18 -6.33 5.09
N THR A 61 -12.96 -5.76 6.02
CA THR A 61 -13.99 -6.48 6.78
C THR A 61 -15.34 -6.48 6.07
N CYS A 62 -15.76 -5.34 5.52
CA CYS A 62 -17.08 -5.22 4.90
C CYS A 62 -17.04 -5.30 3.37
N HIS A 63 -15.84 -5.35 2.76
CA HIS A 63 -15.62 -5.43 1.31
C HIS A 63 -16.30 -4.33 0.48
N TYR A 64 -16.86 -3.31 1.12
CA TYR A 64 -17.48 -2.17 0.49
C TYR A 64 -16.43 -1.07 0.26
N GLU A 65 -16.60 -0.29 -0.80
CA GLU A 65 -15.86 0.95 -1.02
C GLU A 65 -16.38 2.05 -0.05
N SER A 66 -16.21 1.80 1.24
CA SER A 66 -16.70 2.68 2.31
C SER A 66 -15.71 3.77 2.69
N LEU A 67 -14.48 3.72 2.16
CA LEU A 67 -13.47 4.70 2.49
C LEU A 67 -13.68 5.91 1.57
N HIS A 68 -14.07 7.03 2.19
CA HIS A 68 -14.18 8.30 1.49
C HIS A 68 -12.80 8.93 1.32
N THR A 69 -12.52 9.49 0.14
CA THR A 69 -11.27 10.21 -0.18
C THR A 69 -10.98 11.31 0.83
N PHE A 70 -12.02 11.90 1.39
CA PHE A 70 -11.94 13.00 2.35
C PHE A 70 -12.61 12.62 3.67
N ARG A 71 -11.91 12.89 4.77
CA ARG A 71 -12.46 12.76 6.13
C ARG A 71 -12.47 14.12 6.82
N ARG A 72 -13.51 14.40 7.60
CA ARG A 72 -13.50 15.53 8.53
C ARG A 72 -12.83 15.06 9.82
N VAL A 73 -11.73 15.70 10.18
CA VAL A 73 -10.99 15.43 11.42
C VAL A 73 -10.98 16.70 12.27
N PRO A 74 -10.86 16.59 13.61
CA PRO A 74 -10.63 17.74 14.46
C PRO A 74 -9.43 18.53 13.94
N ASN A 75 -9.55 19.85 13.93
CA ASN A 75 -8.48 20.70 13.39
C ASN A 75 -7.17 20.39 14.14
N PRO A 76 -6.10 19.95 13.45
CA PRO A 76 -4.85 19.59 14.10
C PRO A 76 -4.18 20.79 14.77
N ARG A 77 -4.62 22.02 14.48
CA ARG A 77 -4.17 23.26 15.12
C ARG A 77 -5.13 23.62 16.26
N PRO A 78 -4.78 23.38 17.55
CA PRO A 78 -5.71 23.57 18.67
C PRO A 78 -6.24 25.00 18.77
N HIS A 79 -5.36 26.00 18.58
CA HIS A 79 -5.71 27.42 18.59
C HIS A 79 -6.68 27.86 17.49
N ARG A 80 -6.91 27.02 16.46
CA ARG A 80 -7.88 27.30 15.38
C ARG A 80 -9.20 26.57 15.57
N ARG A 81 -9.33 25.67 16.56
CA ARG A 81 -10.53 24.83 16.75
C ARG A 81 -11.77 25.65 17.10
N GLU A 82 -11.60 26.77 17.80
CA GLU A 82 -12.71 27.64 18.18
C GLU A 82 -13.41 28.24 16.94
N ARG A 83 -12.64 28.69 15.94
CA ARG A 83 -13.16 29.28 14.71
C ARG A 83 -13.38 28.26 13.58
N TYR A 84 -12.56 27.21 13.55
CA TYR A 84 -12.56 26.15 12.55
C TYR A 84 -12.39 24.79 13.25
N PRO A 85 -13.48 24.19 13.78
CA PRO A 85 -13.41 23.00 14.62
C PRO A 85 -12.94 21.75 13.87
N THR A 86 -13.29 21.64 12.59
CA THR A 86 -12.93 20.50 11.74
C THR A 86 -12.22 20.95 10.48
N VAL A 87 -11.27 20.15 10.00
CA VAL A 87 -10.67 20.30 8.67
C VAL A 87 -10.98 19.08 7.82
N VAL A 88 -11.07 19.28 6.51
CA VAL A 88 -11.15 18.19 5.55
C VAL A 88 -9.73 17.73 5.26
N CYS A 89 -9.42 16.46 5.51
CA CYS A 89 -8.14 15.85 5.18
C CYS A 89 -8.32 14.75 4.13
N HIS A 90 -7.32 14.57 3.28
CA HIS A 90 -7.21 13.37 2.46
C HIS A 90 -7.04 12.15 3.38
N ALA A 91 -7.96 11.20 3.27
CA ALA A 91 -7.95 9.98 4.05
C ALA A 91 -7.41 8.78 3.25
N ILE A 92 -7.31 8.90 1.92
CA ILE A 92 -6.90 7.88 0.96
C ILE A 92 -5.91 8.47 -0.03
#